data_AF-A0A8J7YMS5-F1
#
_entry.id   AF-A0A8J7YMS5-F1
#
_cell.length_a   1.000
_cell.length_b   1.000
_cell.length_c   1.000
_cell.angle_alpha   90.00
_cell.angle_beta   90.00
_cell.angle_gamma   90.00
#
_symmetry.space_group_name_H-M   'P 1'
#
loop_
_entity.id
_entity.type
_entity.pdbx_description
1 polymer ?
#
loop_
_entity_poly.entity_id
_entity_poly.type
_entity_poly.pdbx_seq_one_letter_code
_entity_poly.pdbx_strand_id
1 'polypeptide(L)' 'MILNDFIGKKVRVWILGQGQENLTPGLTFEGVLRGIDQGVYIIEDASAGDGKGKYTLIPAGQCRISIIE' A
#
# COMPACT_ATOMS: atom_id res chain seq x y z
N MET A 1 -1.08 9.11 -17.21
CA MET A 1 -0.88 9.26 -15.76
C MET A 1 0.09 8.17 -15.34
N ILE A 2 1.24 8.55 -14.80
CA ILE A 2 2.31 7.62 -14.42
C ILE A 2 2.14 7.30 -12.94
N LEU A 3 2.50 6.10 -12.51
CA LEU A 3 2.36 5.64 -11.12
C LEU A 3 3.03 6.59 -10.10
N ASN A 4 4.09 7.28 -10.53
CA ASN A 4 4.80 8.28 -9.73
C ASN A 4 3.96 9.53 -9.43
N ASP A 5 2.93 9.84 -10.24
CA ASP A 5 2.03 10.98 -10.01
C ASP A 5 1.19 10.80 -8.73
N PHE A 6 1.14 9.58 -8.19
CA PHE A 6 0.41 9.25 -6.96
C PHE A 6 1.29 9.26 -5.71
N ILE A 7 2.59 9.57 -5.82
CA ILE A 7 3.44 9.73 -4.64
C ILE A 7 2.94 10.94 -3.82
N GLY A 8 2.77 10.73 -2.52
CA GLY A 8 2.17 11.67 -1.56
C GLY A 8 0.66 11.54 -1.41
N LYS A 9 -0.01 10.69 -2.21
CA LYS A 9 -1.46 10.46 -2.13
C LYS A 9 -1.81 9.42 -1.10
N LYS A 10 -3.02 9.54 -0.53
CA LYS A 10 -3.55 8.49 0.33
C LYS A 10 -4.01 7.33 -0.53
N VAL A 11 -3.61 6.13 -0.10
CA VAL A 11 -3.96 4.89 -0.78
C VAL A 11 -4.55 3.91 0.21
N ARG A 12 -5.53 3.16 -0.28
CA ARG A 12 -5.94 1.90 0.35
C ARG A 12 -5.16 0.77 -0.31
N VAL A 13 -4.62 -0.12 0.51
CA VAL A 13 -3.84 -1.27 0.07
C VAL A 13 -4.62 -2.53 0.38
N TRP A 14 -4.70 -3.45 -0.58
CA TRP A 14 -5.26 -4.78 -0.42
C TRP A 14 -4.13 -5.80 -0.57
N ILE A 15 -3.81 -6.55 0.48
CA ILE A 15 -2.82 -7.62 0.40
C ILE A 15 -3.44 -8.84 -0.31
N LEU A 16 -2.74 -9.36 -1.31
CA LEU A 16 -3.18 -10.47 -2.16
C LEU A 16 -2.59 -11.83 -1.74
N GLY A 17 -1.60 -11.86 -0.84
CA GLY A 17 -0.76 -13.03 -0.62
C GLY A 17 -0.86 -13.67 0.76
N GLN A 18 -1.73 -14.68 0.89
CA GLN A 18 -1.42 -16.03 1.39
C GLN A 18 -2.53 -16.98 0.91
N GLY A 19 -2.30 -17.79 -0.13
CA GLY A 19 -3.17 -18.91 -0.51
C GLY A 19 -4.64 -18.61 -0.83
N GLN A 20 -5.01 -17.36 -1.14
CA GLN A 20 -6.41 -17.00 -1.34
C GLN A 20 -6.87 -17.20 -2.79
N GLU A 21 -7.14 -18.45 -3.11
CA GLU A 21 -8.21 -18.75 -4.04
C GLU A 21 -9.54 -18.42 -3.32
N ASN A 22 -10.11 -17.25 -3.63
CA ASN A 22 -11.53 -16.90 -3.52
C ASN A 22 -12.23 -16.43 -2.23
N LEU A 23 -11.78 -16.51 -0.96
CA LEU A 23 -12.75 -16.26 0.14
C LEU A 23 -12.35 -15.51 1.44
N THR A 24 -11.12 -15.07 1.69
CA THR A 24 -10.83 -14.26 2.90
C THR A 24 -11.03 -12.75 2.62
N PRO A 25 -11.70 -11.99 3.51
CA PRO A 25 -11.69 -10.53 3.44
C PRO A 25 -10.24 -10.07 3.42
N GLY A 26 -9.79 -9.52 2.27
CA GLY A 26 -8.40 -9.14 2.08
C GLY A 26 -7.97 -8.23 3.21
N LEU A 27 -6.81 -8.51 3.82
CA LEU A 27 -6.21 -7.58 4.77
C LEU A 27 -6.02 -6.24 4.05
N THR A 28 -6.81 -5.25 4.47
CA THR A 28 -6.73 -3.89 3.96
C THR A 28 -6.18 -2.95 5.01
N PHE A 29 -5.34 -2.02 4.58
CA PHE A 29 -4.93 -0.89 5.41
C PHE A 29 -4.83 0.37 4.55
N GLU A 30 -4.80 1.52 5.21
CA GLU A 30 -4.65 2.82 4.57
C GLU A 30 -3.29 3.41 4.93
N GLY A 31 -2.74 4.17 3.99
CA GLY A 31 -1.47 4.84 4.18
C GLY A 31 -1.20 5.86 3.09
N VAL A 32 0.00 6.42 3.09
CA VAL A 32 0.46 7.36 2.06
C VAL A 32 1.47 6.66 1.18
N LEU A 33 1.28 6.70 -0.14
CA LEU A 33 2.28 6.20 -1.08
C LEU A 33 3.49 7.15 -1.05
N ARG A 34 4.63 6.70 -0.54
CA ARG A 34 5.85 7.53 -0.43
C ARG A 34 6.87 7.28 -1.53
N GLY A 35 6.75 6.15 -2.21
CA GLY A 35 7.60 5.84 -3.34
C GLY A 35 7.25 4.52 -3.99
N ILE A 36 7.82 4.31 -5.18
CA ILE A 36 7.84 3.04 -5.88
C ILE A 36 9.29 2.78 -6.27
N ASP A 37 9.81 1.61 -5.94
CA ASP A 37 11.14 1.19 -6.35
C ASP A 37 11.11 -0.25 -6.86
N GLN A 38 11.61 -0.47 -8.08
CA GLN A 38 11.71 -1.80 -8.71
C GLN A 38 10.47 -2.70 -8.57
N GLY A 39 9.27 -2.14 -8.64
CA GLY A 39 8.01 -2.88 -8.50
C GLY A 39 7.61 -3.17 -7.04
N VAL A 40 8.16 -2.43 -6.08
CA VAL A 40 7.78 -2.43 -4.66
C VAL A 40 7.11 -1.09 -4.34
N TYR A 41 5.95 -1.13 -3.70
CA TYR A 41 5.29 0.04 -3.14
C TYR A 41 5.83 0.34 -1.74
N ILE A 42 6.14 1.60 -1.50
CA ILE A 42 6.59 2.12 -0.21
C ILE A 42 5.41 2.90 0.40
N ILE A 43 4.76 2.33 1.40
CA ILE A 43 3.57 2.91 2.03
C ILE A 43 3.87 3.32 3.45
N GLU A 44 3.65 4.58 3.81
CA GLU A 44 3.68 5.02 5.19
C GLU A 44 2.31 4.79 5.84
N ASP A 45 2.27 3.99 6.90
CA ASP A 45 1.05 3.69 7.66
C ASP A 45 0.59 4.92 8.44
N ALA A 46 -0.66 5.34 8.21
CA ALA A 46 -1.26 6.52 8.85
C ALA A 46 -1.58 6.29 10.34
N SER A 47 -1.59 5.04 10.80
CA SER A 47 -1.97 4.65 12.17
C SER A 47 -0.85 4.82 13.20
N ALA A 48 0.37 5.13 12.75
CA ALA A 48 1.53 5.32 13.62
C ALA A 48 1.48 6.71 14.29
N GLY A 49 0.69 6.82 15.37
CA GLY A 49 0.52 8.04 16.17
C GLY A 49 1.77 8.59 16.88
N ASP A 50 2.93 7.94 16.75
CA ASP A 50 4.17 8.26 17.49
C ASP A 50 5.20 9.08 16.68
N GLY A 51 4.80 9.72 15.57
CA GLY A 51 5.70 10.62 14.80
C GLY A 51 6.87 9.93 14.08
N LYS A 52 6.97 8.60 14.20
CA LYS A 52 7.83 7.74 13.37
C LYS A 52 6.95 6.97 12.41
N GLY A 53 6.74 7.51 11.21
CA GLY A 53 5.98 6.84 10.16
C GLY A 53 6.51 5.43 9.91
N LYS A 54 5.67 4.41 10.11
CA LYS A 54 6.04 3.03 9.82
C LYS A 54 5.91 2.81 8.31
N TYR A 55 7.02 2.51 7.65
CA TYR A 55 7.04 2.20 6.23
C TYR A 55 6.80 0.71 6.02
N THR A 56 5.78 0.40 5.24
CA THR A 56 5.47 -0.94 4.76
C THR A 56 5.91 -1.04 3.31
N LEU A 57 6.80 -1.99 3.03
CA LEU A 57 7.31 -2.28 1.70
C LEU A 57 6.58 -3.51 1.15
N ILE A 58 5.87 -3.36 0.03
CA ILE A 58 5.05 -4.45 -0.52
C ILE A 58 5.33 -4.60 -2.01
N PRO A 59 5.77 -5.78 -2.48
CA PRO A 59 5.85 -6.05 -3.91
C PRO A 59 4.52 -5.84 -4.61
N ALA A 60 4.51 -5.22 -5.78
CA ALA A 60 3.30 -4.91 -6.53
C ALA A 60 2.51 -6.16 -6.96
N GLY A 61 3.17 -7.31 -7.07
CA GLY A 61 2.52 -8.60 -7.30
C GLY A 61 1.77 -9.16 -6.08
N GLN A 62 2.02 -8.62 -4.89
CA GLN A 62 1.44 -9.08 -3.62
C GLN A 62 0.37 -8.14 -3.06
N CYS A 63 0.06 -7.04 -3.74
CA CYS A 63 -1.04 -6.16 -3.34
C CYS A 63 -1.71 -5.47 -4.52
N ARG A 64 -2.93 -4.98 -4.29
CA ARG A 64 -3.51 -3.91 -5.10
C ARG A 64 -3.53 -2.62 -4.30
N ILE A 65 -3.40 -1.49 -4.98
CA ILE A 65 -3.56 -0.16 -4.39
C ILE A 65 -4.65 0.60 -5.14
N SER A 66 -5.41 1.39 -4.40
CA SER A 66 -6.38 2.34 -4.95
C SER A 66 -6.19 3.68 -4.27
N ILE A 67 -6.20 4.74 -5.05
CA ILE A 67 -6.14 6.10 -4.53
C ILE A 67 -7.48 6.42 -3.89
N ILE A 68 -7.44 6.98 -2.68
CA ILE A 68 -8.65 7.39 -1.96
C ILE A 68 -8.76 8.91 -1.85
N GLU A 69 -7.64 9.66 -1.86
CA GLU A 69 -7.56 11.14 -1.88
C GLU A 69 -6.25 11.67 -2.50
#